data_AF-A0A7R9ZBI2-F1
#
_entry.id   AF-A0A7R9ZBI2-F1
#
_cell.length_a   1.000
_cell.length_b   1.000
_cell.length_c   1.000
_cell.angle_alpha   90.00
_cell.angle_beta   90.00
_cell.angle_gamma   90.00
#
_symmetry.space_group_name_H-M   'P 1'
#
loop_
_entity.id
_entity.type
_entity.pdbx_description
1 polymer ?
#
loop_
_entity_poly.entity_id
_entity_poly.type
_entity_poly.pdbx_seq_one_letter_code
_entity_poly.pdbx_strand_id
1 'polypeptide(L)'
;MSSEESSMTIGVLALQGAFVEHQTLLESLCPPSGWVVKTRQIRSPEELDGIDGIVFPGGESTAMGLIGSRNGMWDALKAFVRSGRPVWGTCAGMILLAERCVGASAVIEDGQALIGGVNVLVCRNYFGSQISSFEMATPPPPGLHGDVFPGVFIRAPAILSAGEDVEVLGKVVATPCRQAAVVLRELEKKIEAGEDVVMMGVVDALVRKSSQEIEYVEVKKSSPMGGVEDGVPRTKDGAESFEEEKKEGISTEEEQQMERPKIELPGAADGTNAREVICAVRKGNVLCTAFHPELTGDDRWHTYFVRMVTTSLSAAS
;
A
#
# COMPACT_ATOMS: atom_id res chain seq x y z
N MET A 1 -43.08 17.86 -4.32
CA MET A 1 -41.90 17.75 -3.44
C MET A 1 -40.90 16.92 -4.22
N SER A 2 -39.86 17.54 -4.78
CA SER A 2 -38.78 16.82 -5.43
C SER A 2 -38.07 15.99 -4.36
N SER A 3 -38.12 14.66 -4.47
CA SER A 3 -37.19 13.81 -3.73
C SER A 3 -35.78 14.29 -4.08
N GLU A 4 -35.04 14.81 -3.11
CA GLU A 4 -33.62 15.09 -3.30
C GLU A 4 -32.94 13.76 -3.65
N GLU A 5 -32.47 13.65 -4.90
CA GLU A 5 -31.61 12.55 -5.31
C GLU A 5 -30.35 12.60 -4.43
N SER A 6 -30.18 11.60 -3.57
CA SER A 6 -28.97 11.48 -2.76
C SER A 6 -27.80 11.22 -3.72
N SER A 7 -26.77 12.05 -3.69
CA SER A 7 -25.60 11.88 -4.56
C SER A 7 -24.34 11.73 -3.73
N MET A 8 -23.46 10.81 -4.14
CA MET A 8 -22.12 10.66 -3.57
C MET A 8 -21.06 11.05 -4.59
N THR A 9 -19.92 11.55 -4.11
CA THR A 9 -18.77 11.89 -4.94
C THR A 9 -17.59 10.97 -4.60
N ILE A 10 -17.19 10.11 -5.53
CA ILE A 10 -16.03 9.22 -5.36
C ILE A 10 -14.82 9.83 -6.07
N GLY A 11 -13.75 10.10 -5.33
CA GLY A 11 -12.47 10.50 -5.90
C GLY A 11 -11.80 9.34 -6.64
N VAL A 12 -11.08 9.63 -7.71
CA VAL A 12 -10.17 8.69 -8.37
C VAL A 12 -8.81 9.36 -8.50
N LEU A 13 -7.78 8.82 -7.86
CA LEU A 13 -6.44 9.37 -7.91
C LEU A 13 -5.91 9.35 -9.35
N ALA A 14 -5.61 10.53 -9.90
CA ALA A 14 -5.31 10.74 -11.32
C ALA A 14 -3.89 11.29 -11.54
N LEU A 15 -2.93 10.84 -10.75
CA LEU A 15 -1.50 11.15 -10.93
C LEU A 15 -0.91 10.37 -12.11
N GLN A 16 -1.29 9.09 -12.21
CA GLN A 16 -0.91 8.16 -13.28
C GLN A 16 -1.86 6.95 -13.19
N GLY A 17 -2.11 6.25 -14.31
CA GLY A 17 -2.78 4.94 -14.30
C GLY A 17 -4.18 4.92 -14.91
N ALA A 18 -4.92 3.86 -14.63
CA ALA A 18 -6.23 3.53 -15.20
C ALA A 18 -7.39 4.24 -14.48
N PHE A 19 -7.31 5.56 -14.33
CA PHE A 19 -8.34 6.33 -13.62
C PHE A 19 -9.63 6.50 -14.44
N VAL A 20 -9.55 6.55 -15.78
CA VAL A 20 -10.72 6.79 -16.65
C VAL A 20 -11.67 5.60 -16.65
N GLU A 21 -11.13 4.39 -16.66
CA GLU A 21 -11.87 3.14 -16.63
C GLU A 21 -12.65 3.00 -15.32
N HIS A 22 -12.00 3.31 -14.19
CA HIS A 22 -12.66 3.38 -12.89
C HIS A 22 -13.80 4.38 -12.86
N GLN A 23 -13.60 5.60 -13.41
CA GLN A 23 -14.66 6.61 -13.44
C GLN A 23 -15.86 6.15 -14.26
N THR A 24 -15.60 5.63 -15.46
CA THR A 24 -16.64 5.19 -16.37
C THR A 24 -17.51 4.11 -15.72
N LEU A 25 -16.89 3.13 -15.06
CA LEU A 25 -17.62 2.08 -14.35
C LEU A 25 -18.39 2.63 -13.16
N LEU A 26 -17.76 3.42 -12.29
CA LEU A 26 -18.41 4.00 -11.11
C LEU A 26 -19.64 4.84 -11.48
N GLU A 27 -19.53 5.69 -12.50
CA GLU A 27 -20.63 6.56 -12.95
C GLU A 27 -21.73 5.79 -13.69
N SER A 28 -21.41 4.62 -14.25
CA SER A 28 -22.41 3.74 -14.88
C SER A 28 -23.25 2.96 -13.86
N LEU A 29 -22.81 2.89 -12.61
CA LEU A 29 -23.52 2.15 -11.56
C LEU A 29 -24.81 2.88 -11.14
N CYS A 30 -25.87 2.09 -10.98
CA CYS A 30 -27.13 2.52 -10.39
C CYS A 30 -27.39 1.73 -9.10
N PRO A 31 -26.84 2.16 -7.95
CA PRO A 31 -27.08 1.52 -6.66
C PRO A 31 -28.59 1.38 -6.37
N PRO A 32 -29.06 0.22 -5.87
CA PRO A 32 -30.48 0.01 -5.54
C PRO A 32 -31.04 0.99 -4.51
N SER A 33 -30.16 1.67 -3.77
CA SER A 33 -30.46 2.68 -2.76
C SER A 33 -30.89 4.04 -3.33
N GLY A 34 -30.96 4.19 -4.66
CA GLY A 34 -31.35 5.45 -5.32
C GLY A 34 -30.27 6.53 -5.29
N TRP A 35 -29.04 6.16 -4.94
CA TRP A 35 -27.90 7.08 -4.94
C TRP A 35 -27.36 7.28 -6.34
N VAL A 36 -27.02 8.51 -6.68
CA VAL A 36 -26.27 8.84 -7.91
C VAL A 36 -24.78 8.88 -7.58
N VAL A 37 -23.97 8.13 -8.32
CA VAL A 37 -22.51 8.12 -8.18
C VAL A 37 -21.91 9.15 -9.14
N LYS A 38 -21.21 10.14 -8.58
CA LYS A 38 -20.39 11.10 -9.33
C LYS A 38 -18.92 10.81 -9.06
N THR A 39 -18.04 11.09 -10.02
CA THR A 39 -16.61 10.94 -9.78
C THR A 39 -15.85 12.26 -9.90
N ARG A 40 -14.70 12.32 -9.23
CA ARG A 40 -13.76 13.45 -9.33
C ARG A 40 -12.35 12.92 -9.47
N GLN A 41 -11.63 13.37 -10.49
CA GLN A 41 -10.20 13.08 -10.61
C GLN A 41 -9.43 13.88 -9.57
N ILE A 42 -8.56 13.22 -8.81
CA ILE A 42 -7.76 13.84 -7.74
C ILE A 42 -6.31 13.93 -8.20
N ARG A 43 -5.85 15.16 -8.39
CA ARG A 43 -4.49 15.56 -8.81
C ARG A 43 -3.83 16.52 -7.83
N SER A 44 -4.60 17.23 -7.03
CA SER A 44 -4.10 18.10 -5.95
C SER A 44 -4.80 17.82 -4.60
N PRO A 45 -4.17 18.19 -3.47
CA PRO A 45 -4.76 17.98 -2.13
C PRO A 45 -6.16 18.59 -1.97
N GLU A 46 -6.39 19.77 -2.54
CA GLU A 46 -7.66 20.52 -2.40
C GLU A 46 -8.84 19.77 -3.03
N GLU A 47 -8.59 18.90 -4.00
CA GLU A 47 -9.64 18.14 -4.67
C GLU A 47 -10.20 17.01 -3.80
N LEU A 48 -9.51 16.64 -2.71
CA LEU A 48 -9.98 15.67 -1.70
C LEU A 48 -11.14 16.21 -0.87
N ASP A 49 -11.37 17.52 -0.87
CA ASP A 49 -12.44 18.14 -0.10
C ASP A 49 -13.82 17.82 -0.69
N GLY A 50 -14.73 17.33 0.16
CA GLY A 50 -16.10 17.03 -0.23
C GLY A 50 -16.29 15.80 -1.13
N ILE A 51 -15.31 14.91 -1.24
CA ILE A 51 -15.55 13.54 -1.73
C ILE A 51 -16.06 12.65 -0.58
N ASP A 52 -16.53 11.44 -0.85
CA ASP A 52 -17.11 10.52 0.14
C ASP A 52 -16.32 9.20 0.23
N GLY A 53 -15.50 8.92 -0.78
CA GLY A 53 -14.54 7.84 -0.82
C GLY A 53 -13.54 8.08 -1.95
N ILE A 54 -12.48 7.28 -2.02
CA ILE A 54 -11.45 7.42 -3.05
C ILE A 54 -10.94 6.08 -3.58
N VAL A 55 -10.70 6.00 -4.88
CA VAL A 55 -10.01 4.89 -5.53
C VAL A 55 -8.57 5.30 -5.86
N PHE A 56 -7.61 4.47 -5.46
CA PHE A 56 -6.22 4.50 -5.92
C PHE A 56 -6.08 3.46 -7.03
N PRO A 57 -6.05 3.88 -8.31
CA PRO A 57 -6.09 2.95 -9.43
C PRO A 57 -4.76 2.22 -9.62
N GLY A 58 -4.78 1.21 -10.49
CA GLY A 58 -3.57 0.57 -10.97
C GLY A 58 -2.75 1.49 -11.87
N GLY A 59 -1.45 1.21 -12.00
CA GLY A 59 -0.50 2.08 -12.68
C GLY A 59 0.95 1.68 -12.38
N GLU A 60 1.86 2.65 -12.40
CA GLU A 60 3.25 2.50 -12.01
C GLU A 60 3.44 3.22 -10.66
N SER A 61 3.60 2.42 -9.59
CA SER A 61 3.64 2.93 -8.22
C SER A 61 4.82 3.86 -7.95
N THR A 62 5.94 3.67 -8.64
CA THR A 62 7.16 4.50 -8.48
C THR A 62 6.94 5.91 -9.03
N ALA A 63 6.32 6.03 -10.20
CA ALA A 63 5.96 7.27 -10.86
C ALA A 63 4.92 8.03 -10.04
N MET A 64 3.90 7.35 -9.53
CA MET A 64 2.96 7.95 -8.57
C MET A 64 3.72 8.49 -7.35
N GLY A 65 4.64 7.70 -6.78
CA GLY A 65 5.59 8.08 -5.72
C GLY A 65 6.29 9.41 -5.96
N LEU A 66 6.92 9.53 -7.13
CA LEU A 66 7.69 10.71 -7.53
C LEU A 66 6.81 11.95 -7.79
N ILE A 67 5.62 11.77 -8.36
CA ILE A 67 4.70 12.87 -8.66
C ILE A 67 4.09 13.41 -7.35
N GLY A 68 3.64 12.53 -6.45
CA GLY A 68 2.98 12.92 -5.21
C GLY A 68 3.89 13.65 -4.21
N SER A 69 5.19 13.38 -4.25
CA SER A 69 6.17 13.95 -3.32
C SER A 69 6.43 15.45 -3.51
N ARG A 70 5.98 16.05 -4.62
CA ARG A 70 6.32 17.45 -4.95
C ARG A 70 5.36 18.49 -4.35
N ASN A 71 4.14 18.11 -3.96
CA ASN A 71 3.05 19.05 -3.64
C ASN A 71 2.25 18.72 -2.36
N GLY A 72 2.80 17.98 -1.39
CA GLY A 72 2.07 17.63 -0.14
C GLY A 72 0.90 16.64 -0.32
N MET A 73 0.74 16.08 -1.53
CA MET A 73 -0.32 15.11 -1.86
C MET A 73 -0.28 13.87 -0.96
N TRP A 74 0.92 13.38 -0.63
CA TRP A 74 1.07 12.19 0.21
C TRP A 74 0.57 12.38 1.63
N ASP A 75 0.81 13.54 2.23
CA ASP A 75 0.31 13.81 3.58
C ASP A 75 -1.22 13.97 3.58
N ALA A 76 -1.76 14.60 2.53
CA ALA A 76 -3.20 14.71 2.34
C ALA A 76 -3.88 13.34 2.16
N LEU A 77 -3.29 12.43 1.36
CA LEU A 77 -3.82 11.08 1.19
C LEU A 77 -3.67 10.23 2.46
N LYS A 78 -2.56 10.34 3.19
CA LYS A 78 -2.41 9.70 4.51
C LYS A 78 -3.50 10.17 5.47
N ALA A 79 -3.74 11.48 5.52
CA ALA A 79 -4.81 12.05 6.34
C ALA A 79 -6.20 11.54 5.91
N PHE A 80 -6.44 11.43 4.59
CA PHE A 80 -7.68 10.87 4.06
C PHE A 80 -7.90 9.42 4.49
N VAL A 81 -6.89 8.55 4.35
CA VAL A 81 -6.97 7.14 4.77
C VAL A 81 -7.29 7.04 6.27
N ARG A 82 -6.70 7.92 7.09
CA ARG A 82 -6.95 7.97 8.55
C ARG A 82 -8.31 8.53 8.94
N SER A 83 -8.95 9.31 8.07
CA SER A 83 -10.26 9.91 8.35
C SER A 83 -11.37 8.85 8.54
N GLY A 84 -11.09 7.60 8.17
CA GLY A 84 -12.07 6.51 8.21
C GLY A 84 -13.00 6.50 6.99
N ARG A 85 -12.87 7.45 6.06
CA ARG A 85 -13.60 7.38 4.79
C ARG A 85 -13.18 6.15 3.97
N PRO A 86 -14.09 5.61 3.14
CA PRO A 86 -13.77 4.49 2.27
C PRO A 86 -12.65 4.77 1.26
N VAL A 87 -11.68 3.86 1.21
CA VAL A 87 -10.55 3.91 0.27
C VAL A 87 -10.42 2.57 -0.42
N TRP A 88 -10.17 2.57 -1.73
CA TRP A 88 -9.94 1.34 -2.50
C TRP A 88 -8.66 1.42 -3.33
N GLY A 89 -7.66 0.58 -3.03
CA GLY A 89 -6.48 0.42 -3.87
C GLY A 89 -6.59 -0.77 -4.81
N THR A 90 -6.42 -0.56 -6.11
CA THR A 90 -6.30 -1.63 -7.11
C THR A 90 -4.86 -1.73 -7.63
N CYS A 91 -4.33 -2.94 -7.77
CA CYS A 91 -2.99 -3.22 -8.27
C CYS A 91 -1.91 -2.31 -7.62
N ALA A 92 -1.41 -1.30 -8.33
CA ALA A 92 -0.43 -0.35 -7.82
C ALA A 92 -0.96 0.50 -6.65
N GLY A 93 -2.25 0.85 -6.63
CA GLY A 93 -2.87 1.57 -5.51
C GLY A 93 -2.89 0.76 -4.22
N MET A 94 -3.03 -0.57 -4.30
CA MET A 94 -2.89 -1.45 -3.13
C MET A 94 -1.45 -1.44 -2.60
N ILE A 95 -0.44 -1.34 -3.48
CA ILE A 95 0.96 -1.20 -3.02
C ILE A 95 1.09 0.08 -2.19
N LEU A 96 0.46 1.18 -2.58
CA LEU A 96 0.50 2.43 -1.81
C LEU A 96 -0.15 2.28 -0.41
N LEU A 97 -1.22 1.51 -0.29
CA LEU A 97 -1.94 1.30 0.98
C LEU A 97 -1.29 0.27 1.91
N ALA A 98 -0.35 -0.52 1.39
CA ALA A 98 0.38 -1.51 2.18
C ALA A 98 1.33 -0.84 3.17
N GLU A 99 1.41 -1.37 4.38
CA GLU A 99 2.41 -0.93 5.35
C GLU A 99 3.81 -1.45 5.03
N ARG A 100 3.91 -2.59 4.32
CA ARG A 100 5.18 -3.23 3.99
C ARG A 100 5.20 -3.70 2.54
N CYS A 101 6.34 -3.53 1.85
CA CYS A 101 6.54 -4.13 0.53
C CYS A 101 7.98 -4.62 0.26
N VAL A 102 8.10 -5.55 -0.68
CA VAL A 102 9.35 -6.14 -1.19
C VAL A 102 9.31 -6.27 -2.73
N GLY A 103 10.46 -6.30 -3.40
CA GLY A 103 10.56 -6.52 -4.86
C GLY A 103 11.57 -5.63 -5.59
N ALA A 104 12.02 -6.05 -6.78
CA ALA A 104 12.94 -5.27 -7.63
C ALA A 104 12.28 -3.96 -8.12
N SER A 105 13.03 -2.86 -8.11
CA SER A 105 12.60 -1.44 -8.15
C SER A 105 12.32 -0.78 -6.79
N ALA A 106 12.74 -1.40 -5.68
CA ALA A 106 12.88 -0.75 -4.38
C ALA A 106 14.12 0.16 -4.26
N VAL A 107 14.85 0.41 -5.36
CA VAL A 107 15.86 1.49 -5.39
C VAL A 107 15.10 2.79 -5.60
N ILE A 108 14.76 3.44 -4.50
CA ILE A 108 14.27 4.82 -4.51
C ILE A 108 15.31 5.66 -3.80
N GLU A 109 16.09 6.40 -4.59
CA GLU A 109 16.67 7.64 -4.10
C GLU A 109 15.48 8.54 -3.73
N ASP A 110 15.33 8.85 -2.43
CA ASP A 110 14.24 9.63 -1.82
C ASP A 110 12.88 8.95 -1.56
N GLY A 111 12.86 7.63 -1.35
CA GLY A 111 11.72 6.90 -0.71
C GLY A 111 10.39 6.87 -1.48
N GLN A 112 10.00 5.69 -1.98
CA GLN A 112 8.60 5.48 -2.40
C GLN A 112 7.76 5.51 -1.12
N ALA A 113 7.03 6.60 -0.89
CA ALA A 113 6.20 6.76 0.30
C ALA A 113 4.99 5.82 0.20
N LEU A 114 5.07 4.68 0.88
CA LEU A 114 3.86 3.94 1.25
C LEU A 114 2.96 4.89 2.07
N ILE A 115 1.69 4.96 1.70
CA ILE A 115 0.67 5.72 2.43
C ILE A 115 0.29 4.94 3.70
N GLY A 116 0.27 3.60 3.60
CA GLY A 116 -0.19 2.72 4.66
C GLY A 116 -1.71 2.75 4.83
N GLY A 117 -2.19 2.15 5.92
CA GLY A 117 -3.60 1.97 6.20
C GLY A 117 -4.03 0.50 6.26
N VAL A 118 -3.28 -0.39 5.62
CA VAL A 118 -3.49 -1.84 5.68
C VAL A 118 -2.19 -2.56 6.07
N ASN A 119 -2.24 -3.29 7.19
CA ASN A 119 -1.11 -4.10 7.67
C ASN A 119 -0.96 -5.36 6.82
N VAL A 120 -0.38 -5.20 5.63
CA VAL A 120 -0.05 -6.28 4.71
C VAL A 120 1.38 -6.16 4.23
N LEU A 121 1.99 -7.31 3.93
CA LEU A 121 3.26 -7.40 3.21
C LEU A 121 2.97 -7.68 1.73
N VAL A 122 3.38 -6.78 0.85
CA VAL A 122 3.15 -6.90 -0.58
C VAL A 122 4.44 -7.21 -1.34
N CYS A 123 4.40 -8.21 -2.22
CA CYS A 123 5.44 -8.46 -3.22
C CYS A 123 5.07 -7.74 -4.53
N ARG A 124 5.90 -6.78 -4.95
CA ARG A 124 5.72 -6.06 -6.22
C ARG A 124 5.99 -6.98 -7.40
N ASN A 125 5.22 -6.81 -8.48
CA ASN A 125 5.40 -7.54 -9.73
C ASN A 125 5.48 -9.08 -9.53
N TYR A 126 4.74 -9.62 -8.56
CA TYR A 126 4.77 -11.04 -8.23
C TYR A 126 4.53 -11.92 -9.46
N PHE A 127 3.61 -11.48 -10.32
CA PHE A 127 3.14 -12.23 -11.48
C PHE A 127 3.95 -12.01 -12.78
N GLY A 128 4.97 -11.13 -12.79
CA GLY A 128 5.86 -10.93 -13.95
C GLY A 128 5.62 -9.65 -14.76
N SER A 129 6.23 -9.55 -15.95
CA SER A 129 6.24 -8.33 -16.78
C SER A 129 5.08 -8.25 -17.79
N GLN A 130 4.93 -7.07 -18.41
CA GLN A 130 3.79 -6.61 -19.22
C GLN A 130 3.35 -7.50 -20.40
N ILE A 131 4.13 -8.51 -20.79
CA ILE A 131 3.86 -9.40 -21.94
C ILE A 131 2.94 -10.57 -21.55
N SER A 132 2.60 -10.72 -20.28
CA SER A 132 1.73 -11.77 -19.75
C SER A 132 0.58 -11.20 -18.91
N SER A 133 -0.16 -10.21 -19.41
CA SER A 133 -1.48 -9.93 -18.84
C SER A 133 -2.32 -11.19 -18.97
N PHE A 134 -2.84 -11.71 -17.86
CA PHE A 134 -3.70 -12.88 -17.88
C PHE A 134 -4.94 -12.63 -17.02
N GLU A 135 -5.98 -13.38 -17.34
CA GLU A 135 -7.20 -13.45 -16.55
C GLU A 135 -7.17 -14.74 -15.71
N MET A 136 -7.60 -14.62 -14.46
CA MET A 136 -7.72 -15.75 -13.55
C MET A 136 -8.99 -15.61 -12.73
N ALA A 137 -9.66 -16.74 -12.48
CA ALA A 137 -10.78 -16.78 -11.56
C ALA A 137 -10.32 -16.41 -10.14
N THR A 138 -10.97 -15.41 -9.56
CA THR A 138 -10.78 -14.95 -8.18
C THR A 138 -12.09 -15.09 -7.42
N PRO A 139 -12.07 -15.14 -6.08
CA PRO A 139 -13.30 -15.04 -5.31
C PRO A 139 -14.04 -13.72 -5.58
N PRO A 140 -15.37 -13.72 -5.70
CA PRO A 140 -16.15 -12.50 -5.82
C PRO A 140 -16.17 -11.71 -4.50
N PRO A 141 -16.51 -10.41 -4.55
CA PRO A 141 -16.69 -9.62 -3.33
C PRO A 141 -17.79 -10.21 -2.42
N PRO A 142 -17.64 -10.15 -1.08
CA PRO A 142 -18.63 -10.69 -0.15
C PRO A 142 -20.03 -10.10 -0.35
N GLY A 143 -21.07 -10.93 -0.24
CA GLY A 143 -22.46 -10.49 -0.31
C GLY A 143 -22.95 -10.10 -1.71
N LEU A 144 -22.20 -10.45 -2.75
CA LEU A 144 -22.62 -10.38 -4.15
C LEU A 144 -22.67 -11.78 -4.77
N HIS A 145 -23.54 -11.95 -5.75
CA HIS A 145 -23.87 -13.25 -6.34
C HIS A 145 -22.79 -13.74 -7.31
N GLY A 146 -22.82 -15.04 -7.62
CA GLY A 146 -21.91 -15.72 -8.55
C GLY A 146 -20.73 -16.40 -7.85
N ASP A 147 -20.12 -17.38 -8.51
CA ASP A 147 -19.12 -18.26 -7.89
C ASP A 147 -17.68 -17.74 -8.03
N VAL A 148 -17.38 -16.99 -9.10
CA VAL A 148 -16.03 -16.49 -9.43
C VAL A 148 -16.09 -15.11 -10.06
N PHE A 149 -15.05 -14.31 -9.88
CA PHE A 149 -14.80 -13.04 -10.54
C PHE A 149 -13.57 -13.13 -11.46
N PRO A 150 -13.64 -12.66 -12.73
CA PRO A 150 -12.53 -12.74 -13.68
C PRO A 150 -11.48 -11.65 -13.38
N GLY A 151 -10.52 -11.95 -12.48
CA GLY A 151 -9.47 -11.00 -12.14
C GLY A 151 -8.45 -10.83 -13.28
N VAL A 152 -8.24 -9.59 -13.73
CA VAL A 152 -7.22 -9.23 -14.72
C VAL A 152 -5.92 -8.85 -14.01
N PHE A 153 -4.86 -9.65 -14.19
CA PHE A 153 -3.56 -9.46 -13.54
C PHE A 153 -2.55 -8.91 -14.54
N ILE A 154 -2.14 -7.65 -14.36
CA ILE A 154 -1.16 -6.97 -15.22
C ILE A 154 -0.03 -6.43 -14.36
N ARG A 155 1.16 -7.04 -14.47
CA ARG A 155 2.29 -6.78 -13.55
C ARG A 155 1.85 -6.76 -12.08
N ALA A 156 0.90 -7.63 -11.76
CA ALA A 156 0.18 -7.54 -10.51
C ALA A 156 1.12 -7.79 -9.31
N PRO A 157 0.93 -7.07 -8.21
CA PRO A 157 1.49 -7.45 -6.93
C PRO A 157 0.77 -8.69 -6.35
N ALA A 158 1.34 -9.28 -5.31
CA ALA A 158 0.65 -10.25 -4.45
C ALA A 158 0.80 -9.88 -2.98
N ILE A 159 -0.24 -10.10 -2.18
CA ILE A 159 -0.14 -9.97 -0.73
C ILE A 159 0.41 -11.30 -0.18
N LEU A 160 1.57 -11.21 0.48
CA LEU A 160 2.28 -12.35 1.07
C LEU A 160 1.78 -12.68 2.47
N SER A 161 1.45 -11.66 3.26
CA SER A 161 0.92 -11.81 4.62
C SER A 161 -0.02 -10.66 4.97
N ALA A 162 -0.98 -10.92 5.85
CA ALA A 162 -1.91 -9.95 6.38
C ALA A 162 -1.89 -9.98 7.92
N GLY A 163 -2.04 -8.81 8.56
CA GLY A 163 -2.16 -8.70 10.01
C GLY A 163 -3.51 -9.18 10.53
N GLU A 164 -3.62 -9.35 11.85
CA GLU A 164 -4.83 -9.86 12.52
C GLU A 164 -6.07 -8.96 12.33
N ASP A 165 -5.87 -7.66 12.14
CA ASP A 165 -6.90 -6.66 11.89
C ASP A 165 -7.31 -6.55 10.41
N VAL A 166 -6.83 -7.45 9.56
CA VAL A 166 -7.09 -7.46 8.11
C VAL A 166 -7.91 -8.69 7.72
N GLU A 167 -9.08 -8.45 7.16
CA GLU A 167 -9.95 -9.48 6.61
C GLU A 167 -9.45 -9.91 5.22
N VAL A 168 -9.19 -11.21 5.04
CA VAL A 168 -8.83 -11.78 3.74
C VAL A 168 -10.10 -12.10 2.96
N LEU A 169 -10.29 -11.41 1.84
CA LEU A 169 -11.48 -11.56 0.98
C LEU A 169 -11.27 -12.54 -0.16
N GLY A 170 -10.02 -12.76 -0.59
CA GLY A 170 -9.73 -13.66 -1.68
C GLY A 170 -8.28 -14.09 -1.76
N LYS A 171 -8.09 -15.33 -2.21
CA LYS A 171 -6.78 -15.94 -2.46
C LYS A 171 -6.76 -16.59 -3.85
N VAL A 172 -5.58 -16.71 -4.42
CA VAL A 172 -5.33 -17.40 -5.69
C VAL A 172 -4.07 -18.25 -5.58
N VAL A 173 -4.01 -19.33 -6.34
CA VAL A 173 -2.80 -20.16 -6.46
C VAL A 173 -2.00 -19.69 -7.68
N ALA A 174 -0.78 -19.23 -7.44
CA ALA A 174 0.06 -18.69 -8.51
C ALA A 174 1.55 -18.93 -8.28
N THR A 175 2.26 -19.20 -9.37
CA THR A 175 3.72 -19.30 -9.38
C THR A 175 4.32 -17.89 -9.47
N PRO A 176 5.23 -17.50 -8.56
CA PRO A 176 5.92 -16.22 -8.67
C PRO A 176 6.78 -16.19 -9.93
N CYS A 177 6.89 -15.01 -10.54
CA CYS A 177 7.88 -14.79 -11.59
C CYS A 177 9.30 -15.00 -11.03
N ARG A 178 10.29 -15.16 -11.93
CA ARG A 178 11.68 -15.44 -11.53
C ARG A 178 12.23 -14.42 -10.52
N GLN A 179 11.96 -13.13 -10.75
CA GLN A 179 12.41 -12.06 -9.86
C GLN A 179 11.75 -12.14 -8.49
N ALA A 180 10.42 -12.34 -8.46
CA ALA A 180 9.68 -12.51 -7.20
C ALA A 180 10.14 -13.76 -6.44
N ALA A 181 10.41 -14.87 -7.14
CA ALA A 181 10.93 -16.09 -6.52
C ALA A 181 12.29 -15.89 -5.84
N VAL A 182 13.18 -15.07 -6.41
CA VAL A 182 14.45 -14.71 -5.78
C VAL A 182 14.22 -13.91 -4.50
N VAL A 183 13.37 -12.88 -4.57
CA VAL A 183 13.01 -12.04 -3.43
C VAL A 183 12.39 -12.86 -2.29
N LEU A 184 11.50 -13.80 -2.62
CA LEU A 184 10.86 -14.68 -1.63
C LEU A 184 11.87 -15.62 -0.96
N ARG A 185 12.80 -16.21 -1.73
CA ARG A 185 13.85 -17.07 -1.16
C ARG A 185 14.81 -16.29 -0.25
N GLU A 186 15.14 -15.06 -0.61
CA GLU A 186 15.95 -14.19 0.24
C GLU A 186 15.20 -13.82 1.53
N LEU A 187 13.91 -13.51 1.39
CA LEU A 187 13.03 -13.22 2.52
C LEU A 187 12.93 -14.42 3.49
N GLU A 188 12.70 -15.63 2.96
CA GLU A 188 12.64 -16.88 3.72
C GLU A 188 13.95 -17.12 4.50
N LYS A 189 15.09 -17.03 3.82
CA LYS A 189 16.42 -17.21 4.46
C LYS A 189 16.66 -16.23 5.60
N LYS A 190 16.28 -14.96 5.42
CA LYS A 190 16.46 -13.93 6.47
C LYS A 190 15.54 -14.19 7.66
N ILE A 191 14.29 -14.58 7.41
CA ILE A 191 13.35 -14.96 8.47
C ILE A 191 13.88 -16.17 9.25
N GLU A 192 14.38 -17.20 8.57
CA GLU A 192 14.98 -18.39 9.18
C GLU A 192 16.24 -18.05 10.00
N ALA A 193 17.07 -17.12 9.51
CA ALA A 193 18.25 -16.63 10.22
C ALA A 193 17.92 -15.69 11.39
N GLY A 194 16.65 -15.29 11.55
CA GLY A 194 16.23 -14.30 12.55
C GLY A 194 16.79 -12.89 12.29
N GLU A 195 17.22 -12.64 11.05
CA GLU A 195 17.75 -11.35 10.60
C GLU A 195 16.61 -10.35 10.36
N ASP A 196 16.88 -9.07 10.61
CA ASP A 196 15.99 -8.00 10.19
C ASP A 196 15.96 -7.92 8.67
N VAL A 197 14.80 -8.31 8.12
CA VAL A 197 14.52 -8.09 6.71
C VAL A 197 14.36 -6.59 6.51
N VAL A 198 15.20 -6.00 5.66
CA VAL A 198 14.96 -4.64 5.13
C VAL A 198 13.66 -4.69 4.30
N MET A 199 12.55 -4.52 4.99
CA MET A 199 11.24 -4.32 4.39
C MET A 199 11.09 -2.82 4.16
N MET A 200 10.57 -2.42 3.01
CA MET A 200 10.12 -1.03 2.86
C MET A 200 8.88 -0.89 3.74
N GLY A 201 9.02 -0.19 4.87
CA GLY A 201 7.92 0.25 5.72
C GLY A 201 7.45 1.66 5.35
N VAL A 202 6.33 2.11 5.91
CA VAL A 202 5.97 3.54 5.85
C VAL A 202 7.11 4.34 6.49
N VAL A 203 7.81 5.15 5.67
CA VAL A 203 9.08 5.81 6.05
C VAL A 203 8.89 6.93 7.08
N ASP A 204 7.63 7.34 7.31
CA ASP A 204 7.23 8.19 8.42
C ASP A 204 6.63 7.32 9.52
N ALA A 205 7.45 7.01 10.52
CA ALA A 205 7.11 6.44 11.83
C ALA A 205 5.69 5.85 11.98
N LEU A 206 5.58 4.53 11.82
CA LEU A 206 4.52 3.77 12.44
C LEU A 206 5.12 3.05 13.65
N VAL A 207 4.95 3.63 14.84
CA VAL A 207 5.14 2.87 16.08
C VAL A 207 3.76 2.36 16.48
N ARG A 208 3.54 1.04 16.35
CA ARG A 208 2.31 0.40 16.83
C ARG A 208 2.42 0.27 18.34
N LYS A 209 1.56 0.96 19.09
CA LYS A 209 1.39 0.65 20.52
C LYS A 209 0.63 -0.67 20.65
N SER A 210 0.85 -1.40 21.74
CA SER A 210 0.17 -2.67 22.05
C SER A 210 -1.37 -2.58 22.04
N SER A 211 -1.92 -1.36 22.00
CA SER A 211 -3.34 -1.02 21.93
C SER A 211 -3.95 -0.93 20.52
N GLN A 212 -3.22 -1.27 19.44
CA GLN A 212 -3.66 -1.15 18.04
C GLN A 212 -3.87 0.30 17.52
N GLU A 213 -3.58 1.33 18.33
CA GLU A 213 -3.54 2.72 17.85
C GLU A 213 -2.25 3.03 17.08
N ILE A 214 -2.42 3.80 16.00
CA ILE A 214 -1.33 4.27 15.14
C ILE A 214 -0.94 5.69 15.55
N GLU A 215 0.32 5.90 15.95
CA GLU A 215 0.87 7.23 16.22
C GLU A 215 1.98 7.56 15.21
N TYR A 216 1.88 8.73 14.59
CA TYR A 216 2.86 9.23 13.63
C TYR A 216 3.86 10.15 14.34
N VAL A 217 5.14 9.80 14.28
CA VAL A 217 6.22 10.60 14.86
C VAL A 217 7.06 11.23 13.75
N GLU A 218 7.27 12.54 13.78
CA GLU A 218 8.23 13.18 12.88
C GLU A 218 9.64 12.67 13.18
N VAL A 219 10.26 11.96 12.23
CA VAL A 219 11.68 11.61 12.32
C VAL A 219 12.48 12.82 11.85
N LYS A 220 12.98 13.62 12.79
CA LYS A 220 14.02 14.61 12.48
C LYS A 220 15.25 13.85 11.99
N LYS A 221 15.59 14.00 10.70
CA LYS A 221 16.90 13.57 10.17
C LYS A 221 17.99 14.20 11.03
N SER A 222 18.77 13.38 11.73
CA SER A 222 20.12 13.79 12.13
C SER A 222 20.94 13.91 10.85
N SER A 223 21.06 15.12 10.31
CA SER A 223 22.02 15.39 9.24
C SER A 223 23.42 15.02 9.73
N PRO A 224 24.24 14.33 8.92
CA PRO A 224 25.68 14.38 9.11
C PRO A 224 26.11 15.82 8.85
N MET A 225 26.56 16.52 9.90
CA MET A 225 27.25 17.79 9.73
C MET A 225 28.51 17.58 8.89
N GLY A 226 28.69 18.42 7.88
CA GLY A 226 29.92 18.50 7.09
C GLY A 226 29.76 19.33 5.83
N GLY A 227 29.34 20.59 5.98
CA GLY A 227 29.36 21.57 4.89
C GLY A 227 30.79 21.85 4.43
N VAL A 228 30.96 21.92 3.12
CA VAL A 228 32.19 22.35 2.44
C VAL A 228 32.24 23.88 2.49
N GLU A 229 33.26 24.46 3.11
CA GLU A 229 33.67 25.84 2.89
C GLU A 229 35.17 25.91 2.55
N ASP A 230 35.45 26.74 1.56
CA ASP A 230 36.75 27.06 0.97
C ASP A 230 37.73 27.71 1.97
N GLY A 231 39.03 27.37 1.86
CA GLY A 231 40.10 28.19 2.45
C GLY A 231 41.39 27.46 2.84
N VAL A 232 42.36 27.42 1.94
CA VAL A 232 43.79 27.17 2.22
C VAL A 232 44.43 28.53 2.61
N PRO A 233 45.34 28.68 3.62
CA PRO A 233 46.65 28.02 3.61
C PRO A 233 47.35 27.64 4.95
N ARG A 234 48.21 26.59 4.85
CA ARG A 234 49.57 26.35 5.47
C ARG A 234 49.73 26.63 6.99
N THR A 235 50.32 25.78 7.86
CA THR A 235 51.54 24.94 7.77
C THR A 235 51.75 24.15 9.08
N LYS A 236 52.50 23.03 8.96
CA LYS A 236 53.48 22.42 9.90
C LYS A 236 53.05 21.50 11.06
N ASP A 237 53.64 20.30 10.97
CA ASP A 237 54.37 19.53 11.99
C ASP A 237 53.69 19.18 13.32
N GLY A 238 53.61 17.88 13.60
CA GLY A 238 53.36 17.38 14.96
C GLY A 238 52.68 16.02 14.98
N ALA A 239 53.47 14.95 14.88
CA ALA A 239 53.02 13.61 15.22
C ALA A 239 52.93 13.52 16.74
N GLU A 240 51.73 13.39 17.30
CA GLU A 240 51.54 12.90 18.66
C GLU A 240 50.33 11.96 18.73
N SER A 241 50.63 10.76 19.19
CA SER A 241 49.75 9.71 19.66
C SER A 241 48.92 10.20 20.85
N PHE A 242 47.60 10.00 20.83
CA PHE A 242 46.76 10.06 22.03
C PHE A 242 45.68 8.97 21.99
N GLU A 243 45.98 7.92 22.75
CA GLU A 243 45.14 7.13 23.66
C GLU A 243 43.64 6.97 23.36
N GLU A 244 43.23 5.71 23.17
CA GLU A 244 41.86 5.23 23.26
C GLU A 244 41.28 5.46 24.67
N GLU A 245 40.40 6.45 24.83
CA GLU A 245 39.49 6.49 25.96
C GLU A 245 38.30 5.55 25.71
N LYS A 246 38.36 4.41 26.38
CA LYS A 246 37.22 3.58 26.77
C LYS A 246 36.22 4.46 27.54
N LYS A 247 35.02 4.70 26.98
CA LYS A 247 33.86 5.12 27.78
C LYS A 247 32.87 3.97 27.91
N GLU A 248 32.75 3.57 29.17
CA GLU A 248 31.90 2.54 29.73
C GLU A 248 30.42 2.81 29.44
N GLY A 249 29.68 1.70 29.37
CA GLY A 249 28.28 1.65 29.02
C GLY A 249 27.39 2.50 29.91
N ILE A 250 26.46 3.19 29.26
CA ILE A 250 25.21 3.59 29.88
C ILE A 250 24.20 2.52 29.50
N SER A 251 23.98 1.60 30.43
CA SER A 251 22.82 0.72 30.47
C SER A 251 21.59 1.58 30.76
N THR A 252 20.84 1.94 29.72
CA THR A 252 19.42 2.28 29.87
C THR A 252 18.63 1.07 29.42
N GLU A 253 18.32 0.22 30.40
CA GLU A 253 17.27 -0.78 30.35
C GLU A 253 15.95 -0.06 30.07
N GLU A 254 15.58 0.03 28.80
CA GLU A 254 14.20 0.20 28.32
C GLU A 254 14.19 -0.07 26.80
N GLU A 255 14.74 -1.23 26.42
CA GLU A 255 14.36 -1.86 25.14
C GLU A 255 12.90 -2.28 25.26
N GLN A 256 12.01 -1.36 24.90
CA GLN A 256 10.61 -1.69 24.63
C GLN A 256 10.63 -2.82 23.58
N GLN A 257 10.29 -4.03 24.01
CA GLN A 257 10.03 -5.18 23.16
C GLN A 257 8.91 -4.81 22.19
N MET A 258 9.26 -4.23 21.05
CA MET A 258 8.41 -4.26 19.87
C MET A 258 8.28 -5.73 19.48
N GLU A 259 7.09 -6.30 19.67
CA GLU A 259 6.77 -7.65 19.25
C GLU A 259 7.17 -7.84 17.78
N ARG A 260 8.05 -8.81 17.53
CA ARG A 260 8.50 -9.15 16.18
C ARG A 260 7.29 -9.65 15.38
N PRO A 261 6.97 -9.05 14.21
CA PRO A 261 5.85 -9.50 13.41
C PRO A 261 6.11 -10.93 12.91
N LYS A 262 5.27 -11.89 13.32
CA LYS A 262 5.32 -13.26 12.84
C LYS A 262 4.80 -13.31 11.39
N ILE A 263 5.71 -13.39 10.41
CA ILE A 263 5.37 -13.44 8.99
C ILE A 263 5.22 -14.91 8.58
N GLU A 264 4.00 -15.35 8.30
CA GLU A 264 3.75 -16.66 7.68
C GLU A 264 3.68 -16.48 6.15
N LEU A 265 4.63 -17.08 5.42
CA LEU A 265 4.69 -17.01 3.96
C LEU A 265 3.97 -18.20 3.32
N PRO A 266 3.33 -18.03 2.14
CA PRO A 266 2.56 -19.13 1.57
C PRO A 266 3.39 -20.18 0.81
N GLY A 267 3.03 -21.46 0.99
CA GLY A 267 3.16 -22.53 -0.03
C GLY A 267 4.52 -23.18 -0.30
N ALA A 268 5.30 -23.59 0.69
CA ALA A 268 6.62 -24.21 0.46
C ALA A 268 6.63 -25.72 0.08
N ALA A 269 5.51 -26.37 -0.30
CA ALA A 269 5.39 -27.83 -0.13
C ALA A 269 5.08 -28.75 -1.34
N ASP A 270 4.91 -28.29 -2.59
CA ASP A 270 4.42 -29.20 -3.67
C ASP A 270 5.32 -29.42 -4.90
N GLY A 271 6.55 -28.89 -4.90
CA GLY A 271 7.52 -29.11 -6.00
C GLY A 271 7.22 -28.33 -7.28
N THR A 272 6.02 -27.77 -7.41
CA THR A 272 5.77 -26.61 -8.26
C THR A 272 6.06 -25.39 -7.40
N ASN A 273 6.71 -24.33 -7.89
CA ASN A 273 6.89 -23.13 -7.05
C ASN A 273 5.56 -22.36 -6.85
N ALA A 274 4.40 -22.98 -7.09
CA ALA A 274 3.09 -22.37 -6.96
C ALA A 274 2.76 -22.14 -5.48
N ARG A 275 2.17 -20.99 -5.18
CA ARG A 275 1.85 -20.58 -3.81
C ARG A 275 0.45 -20.00 -3.77
N GLU A 276 -0.26 -20.28 -2.69
CA GLU A 276 -1.54 -19.62 -2.41
C GLU A 276 -1.25 -18.19 -1.91
N VAL A 277 -1.48 -17.17 -2.72
CA VAL A 277 -1.28 -15.77 -2.33
C VAL A 277 -2.60 -15.04 -2.17
N ILE A 278 -2.61 -14.00 -1.35
CA ILE A 278 -3.81 -13.20 -1.12
C ILE A 278 -3.94 -12.18 -2.27
N CYS A 279 -5.15 -12.10 -2.84
CA CYS A 279 -5.47 -11.21 -3.97
C CYS A 279 -6.48 -10.12 -3.63
N ALA A 280 -7.18 -10.22 -2.49
CA ALA A 280 -8.10 -9.19 -2.01
C ALA A 280 -8.17 -9.19 -0.48
N VAL A 281 -8.12 -8.01 0.13
CA VAL A 281 -8.23 -7.80 1.58
C VAL A 281 -9.05 -6.56 1.89
N ARG A 282 -9.59 -6.50 3.11
CA ARG A 282 -10.23 -5.31 3.67
C ARG A 282 -9.82 -5.10 5.12
N LYS A 283 -9.59 -3.84 5.50
CA LYS A 283 -9.43 -3.41 6.89
C LYS A 283 -10.36 -2.23 7.14
N GLY A 284 -11.45 -2.47 7.87
CA GLY A 284 -12.50 -1.46 8.07
C GLY A 284 -13.00 -0.92 6.73
N ASN A 285 -12.79 0.39 6.51
CA ASN A 285 -13.20 1.10 5.30
C ASN A 285 -12.13 1.11 4.18
N VAL A 286 -10.99 0.45 4.37
CA VAL A 286 -9.94 0.34 3.34
C VAL A 286 -10.00 -1.01 2.64
N LEU A 287 -10.18 -1.00 1.33
CA LEU A 287 -10.24 -2.17 0.44
C LEU A 287 -8.98 -2.22 -0.44
N CYS A 288 -8.45 -3.41 -0.65
CA CYS A 288 -7.29 -3.63 -1.53
C CYS A 288 -7.50 -4.85 -2.42
N THR A 289 -7.22 -4.71 -3.72
CA THR A 289 -7.26 -5.80 -4.71
C THR A 289 -5.99 -5.85 -5.57
N ALA A 290 -5.47 -7.04 -5.82
CA ALA A 290 -4.24 -7.27 -6.60
C ALA A 290 -4.41 -7.14 -8.11
N PHE A 291 -5.62 -7.31 -8.59
CA PHE A 291 -6.00 -7.27 -10.00
C PHE A 291 -6.63 -5.92 -10.37
N HIS A 292 -6.90 -5.76 -11.67
CA HIS A 292 -7.55 -4.61 -12.29
C HIS A 292 -9.03 -4.92 -12.57
N PRO A 293 -9.94 -4.76 -11.59
CA PRO A 293 -11.37 -4.97 -11.81
C PRO A 293 -11.93 -4.03 -12.87
N GLU A 294 -11.32 -2.85 -13.06
CA GLU A 294 -11.73 -1.85 -14.04
C GLU A 294 -11.54 -2.27 -15.51
N LEU A 295 -10.77 -3.33 -15.74
CA LEU A 295 -10.53 -3.89 -17.08
C LEU A 295 -11.45 -5.07 -17.39
N THR A 296 -12.39 -5.37 -16.49
CA THR A 296 -13.35 -6.46 -16.64
C THR A 296 -14.71 -5.91 -17.05
N GLY A 297 -15.55 -6.75 -17.64
CA GLY A 297 -16.98 -6.43 -17.83
C GLY A 297 -17.83 -6.66 -16.58
N ASP A 298 -17.21 -6.89 -15.42
CA ASP A 298 -17.86 -7.30 -14.18
C ASP A 298 -17.71 -6.20 -13.11
N ASP A 299 -18.81 -5.57 -12.75
CA ASP A 299 -18.83 -4.41 -11.88
C ASP A 299 -18.95 -4.75 -10.38
N ARG A 300 -18.90 -6.04 -10.00
CA ARG A 300 -19.22 -6.45 -8.62
C ARG A 300 -18.29 -5.81 -7.60
N TRP A 301 -17.00 -5.67 -7.89
CA TRP A 301 -16.07 -5.01 -6.96
C TRP A 301 -16.33 -3.50 -6.85
N HIS A 302 -16.70 -2.82 -7.95
CA HIS A 302 -17.12 -1.42 -7.92
C HIS A 302 -18.42 -1.25 -7.14
N THR A 303 -19.40 -2.14 -7.37
CA THR A 303 -20.66 -2.20 -6.62
C THR A 303 -20.39 -2.41 -5.12
N TYR A 304 -19.46 -3.31 -4.78
CA TYR A 304 -19.06 -3.54 -3.40
C TYR A 304 -18.45 -2.28 -2.76
N PHE A 305 -17.57 -1.58 -3.47
CA PHE A 305 -16.99 -0.33 -2.97
C PHE A 305 -18.04 0.78 -2.82
N VAL A 306 -18.96 0.94 -3.77
CA VAL A 306 -20.08 1.90 -3.65
C VAL A 306 -20.99 1.58 -2.46
N ARG A 307 -21.21 0.30 -2.15
CA ARG A 307 -21.91 -0.10 -0.92
C ARG A 307 -21.14 0.30 0.34
N MET A 308 -19.82 0.20 0.35
CA MET A 308 -18.99 0.70 1.46
C MET A 308 -19.16 2.22 1.64
N VAL A 309 -19.13 2.99 0.54
CA VAL A 309 -19.37 4.45 0.56
C VAL A 309 -20.76 4.79 1.09
N THR A 310 -21.80 4.16 0.54
CA THR A 310 -23.19 4.35 1.01
C THR A 310 -23.34 4.04 2.50
N THR A 311 -22.73 2.95 2.97
CA THR A 311 -22.78 2.54 4.38
C THR A 311 -22.08 3.56 5.27
N SER A 312 -20.91 4.06 4.85
CA SER A 312 -20.17 5.10 5.58
C SER A 312 -20.95 6.41 5.67
N LEU A 313 -21.62 6.84 4.60
CA LEU A 313 -22.45 8.04 4.59
C LEU A 313 -23.68 7.90 5.49
N SER A 314 -24.31 6.73 5.47
CA SER A 314 -25.48 6.44 6.31
C SER A 314 -25.13 6.37 7.80
N ALA A 315 -23.90 5.96 8.14
CA ALA A 315 -23.41 5.92 9.52
C ALA A 315 -23.00 7.30 10.07
N ALA A 316 -22.72 8.27 9.19
CA ALA A 316 -22.35 9.64 9.54
C ALA A 316 -23.54 10.60 9.64
N SER A 317 -24.74 10.16 9.22
CA SER A 317 -26.00 10.91 9.25
C SER A 317 -26.77 10.66 10.55
#